data_AF-A0A6I6MTC4-F1
#
_entry.id   AF-A0A6I6MTC4-F1
#
_cell.length_a   1.000
_cell.length_b   1.000
_cell.length_c   1.000
_cell.angle_alpha   90.00
_cell.angle_beta   90.00
_cell.angle_gamma   90.00
#
_symmetry.space_group_name_H-M   'P 1'
#
loop_
_entity.id
_entity.type
_entity.pdbx_description
1 polymer ?
#
loop_
_entity_poly.entity_id
_entity_poly.type
_entity_poly.pdbx_seq_one_letter_code
_entity_poly.pdbx_strand_id
1 'polypeptide(L)'
;MTRGSHFWRLKMLTAASVAALLAACATPPPPTPGELEAQAWVSAQRADSPYAYQEYLRLYGDWPNAEGARARIESLMAEERAAWTQARRINTEDAYVNFLNLYSWGPAAPEADQRRATLAAPRLAAEQRAAWADAERDDRIPSYEAFLNAWPDGANAEEARARLDYLWNTDEGAWIRAQRLSSPGGYSDFIRAYPRSTYAAEARRQLDYFQFQDDSSWDNARRRDSIREYERYIREFPDGYHRANAERRIYQIRSDDRLAWDRAVRRDNIESYEDYRRAWPDGEYRDHASRRVRQLRDAAANPPPGPPPPPAPPPGAPPPRPHSPPPPVVQPPPTPPPVTPPPAPSPPPAPPPPPASPPPPPEPVVVPQQPDDQETELERRQHRIEELREQRRQPD
;
A
#
# COMPACT_ATOMS: atom_id res chain seq x y z
N MET A 1 -38.49 63.91 -12.89
CA MET A 1 -38.11 64.30 -14.25
C MET A 1 -37.07 63.30 -14.76
N THR A 2 -37.38 62.63 -15.89
CA THR A 2 -36.58 61.63 -16.69
C THR A 2 -35.86 60.52 -15.93
N ARG A 3 -36.28 59.24 -15.81
CA ARG A 3 -36.97 58.24 -16.67
C ARG A 3 -36.37 58.03 -18.07
N GLY A 4 -35.93 56.79 -18.34
CA GLY A 4 -35.56 56.31 -19.69
C GLY A 4 -34.95 54.90 -19.70
N SER A 5 -35.77 53.87 -19.53
CA SER A 5 -35.48 52.47 -19.88
C SER A 5 -35.72 52.24 -21.37
N HIS A 6 -34.98 51.35 -22.05
CA HIS A 6 -35.54 50.21 -22.81
C HIS A 6 -34.48 49.38 -23.56
N PHE A 7 -34.67 48.06 -23.44
CA PHE A 7 -34.00 46.94 -24.07
C PHE A 7 -33.97 46.98 -25.60
N TRP A 8 -32.95 46.37 -26.21
CA TRP A 8 -33.15 45.41 -27.30
C TRP A 8 -32.07 44.31 -27.31
N ARG A 9 -32.52 43.05 -27.39
CA ARG A 9 -31.71 41.84 -27.56
C ARG A 9 -31.22 41.77 -29.01
N LEU A 10 -30.00 41.31 -29.26
CA LEU A 10 -29.70 40.55 -30.48
C LEU A 10 -28.66 39.47 -30.18
N LYS A 11 -29.11 38.22 -30.33
CA LYS A 11 -28.29 37.01 -30.38
C LYS A 11 -27.36 37.13 -31.60
N MET A 12 -26.05 37.18 -31.40
CA MET A 12 -25.10 36.89 -32.49
C MET A 12 -24.62 35.45 -32.35
N LEU A 13 -25.09 34.65 -33.30
CA LEU A 13 -24.70 33.28 -33.56
C LEU A 13 -23.20 33.22 -33.83
N THR A 14 -22.56 32.25 -33.18
CA THR A 14 -21.21 31.76 -33.49
C THR A 14 -21.16 31.24 -34.93
N ALA A 15 -20.71 32.08 -35.86
CA ALA A 15 -20.18 31.62 -37.13
C ALA A 15 -18.65 31.57 -37.01
N ALA A 16 -18.15 30.53 -36.35
CA ALA A 16 -16.76 30.12 -36.59
C ALA A 16 -16.74 29.60 -38.02
N SER A 17 -16.26 30.45 -38.95
CA SER A 17 -16.14 30.08 -40.36
C SER A 17 -15.39 28.75 -40.47
N VAL A 18 -15.85 27.87 -41.37
CA VAL A 18 -15.13 26.63 -41.73
C VAL A 18 -13.69 26.92 -42.15
N ALA A 19 -13.39 28.13 -42.65
CA ALA A 19 -12.02 28.62 -42.89
C ALA A 19 -11.17 28.76 -41.61
N ALA A 20 -11.75 29.15 -40.47
CA ALA A 20 -11.06 29.22 -39.19
C ALA A 20 -10.86 27.83 -38.56
N LEU A 21 -11.77 26.88 -38.83
CA LEU A 21 -11.61 25.47 -38.44
C LEU A 21 -10.66 24.69 -39.37
N LEU A 22 -10.56 25.04 -40.66
CA LEU A 22 -9.58 24.47 -41.59
C LEU A 22 -8.16 25.02 -41.37
N ALA A 23 -8.03 26.27 -40.93
CA ALA A 23 -6.73 26.83 -40.53
C ALA A 23 -6.18 26.19 -39.25
N ALA A 24 -7.03 25.62 -38.39
CA ALA A 24 -6.61 24.87 -37.21
C ALA A 24 -6.08 23.45 -37.52
N CYS A 25 -6.23 22.97 -38.76
CA CYS A 25 -5.74 21.67 -39.22
C CYS A 25 -4.55 21.78 -40.21
N ALA A 26 -4.10 22.99 -40.55
CA ALA A 26 -2.92 23.19 -41.38
C ALA A 26 -1.67 22.99 -40.51
N THR A 27 -0.94 21.90 -40.74
CA THR A 27 0.38 21.73 -40.15
C THR A 27 1.26 22.92 -40.57
N PRO A 28 1.94 23.58 -39.62
CA PRO A 28 2.83 24.69 -39.97
C PRO A 28 3.85 24.23 -41.03
N PRO A 29 4.22 25.09 -41.99
CA PRO A 29 5.24 24.74 -42.97
C PRO A 29 6.52 24.30 -42.23
N PRO A 30 7.28 23.33 -42.79
CA PRO A 30 8.53 22.93 -42.18
C PRO A 30 9.43 24.17 -42.05
N PRO A 31 10.16 24.30 -40.93
CA PRO A 31 10.99 25.46 -40.68
C PRO A 31 12.06 25.59 -41.77
N THR A 32 12.31 26.83 -42.18
CA THR A 32 13.36 27.15 -43.15
C THR A 32 14.75 26.87 -42.56
N PRO A 33 15.79 26.65 -43.39
CA PRO A 33 17.16 26.47 -42.90
C PRO A 33 17.64 27.61 -41.99
N GLY A 34 17.22 28.86 -42.26
CA GLY A 34 17.53 30.01 -41.40
C GLY A 34 16.79 30.00 -40.07
N GLU A 35 15.53 29.55 -40.03
CA GLU A 35 14.80 29.40 -38.76
C GLU A 35 15.36 28.26 -37.90
N LEU A 36 15.81 27.17 -38.53
CA LEU A 36 16.50 26.08 -37.84
C LEU A 36 17.85 26.53 -37.28
N GLU A 37 18.61 27.30 -38.04
CA GLU A 37 19.87 27.91 -37.61
C GLU A 37 19.65 28.84 -36.40
N ALA A 38 18.66 29.75 -36.48
CA ALA A 38 18.35 30.67 -35.40
C ALA A 38 17.92 29.94 -34.11
N GLN A 39 17.15 28.85 -34.24
CA GLN A 39 16.79 28.01 -33.10
C GLN A 39 18.00 27.30 -32.49
N ALA A 40 18.89 26.74 -33.32
CA ALA A 40 20.12 26.11 -32.88
C ALA A 40 21.05 27.10 -32.18
N TRP A 41 21.15 28.33 -32.69
CA TRP A 41 21.92 29.41 -32.08
C TRP A 41 21.37 29.81 -30.71
N VAL A 42 20.06 30.03 -30.58
CA VAL A 42 19.41 30.32 -29.28
C VAL A 42 19.62 29.15 -28.30
N SER A 43 19.55 27.91 -28.77
CA SER A 43 19.84 26.73 -27.95
C SER A 43 21.28 26.76 -27.43
N ALA A 44 22.25 27.04 -28.31
CA ALA A 44 23.66 27.15 -27.94
C ALA A 44 23.90 28.28 -26.92
N GLN A 45 23.27 29.44 -27.10
CA GLN A 45 23.33 30.55 -26.15
C GLN A 45 22.71 30.23 -24.78
N ARG A 46 21.63 29.46 -24.75
CA ARG A 46 21.00 29.06 -23.49
C ARG A 46 21.86 28.05 -22.72
N ALA A 47 22.54 27.16 -23.43
CA ALA A 47 23.44 26.19 -22.83
C ALA A 47 24.81 26.77 -22.46
N ASP A 48 25.25 27.85 -23.15
CA ASP A 48 26.49 28.61 -22.94
C ASP A 48 27.71 27.74 -22.57
N SER A 49 27.96 26.72 -23.37
CA SER A 49 29.06 25.78 -23.16
C SER A 49 29.81 25.53 -24.46
N PRO A 50 31.12 25.19 -24.40
CA PRO A 50 31.87 24.91 -25.62
C PRO A 50 31.25 23.81 -26.47
N TYR A 51 30.69 22.76 -25.86
CA TYR A 51 30.03 21.67 -26.57
C TYR A 51 28.80 22.14 -27.35
N ALA A 52 27.96 22.99 -26.76
CA ALA A 52 26.76 23.49 -27.42
C ALA A 52 27.10 24.36 -28.64
N TYR A 53 28.13 25.21 -28.53
CA TYR A 53 28.63 26.00 -29.65
C TYR A 53 29.36 25.17 -30.70
N GLN A 54 30.08 24.11 -30.31
CA GLN A 54 30.70 23.16 -31.24
C GLN A 54 29.65 22.42 -32.05
N GLU A 55 28.56 21.98 -31.43
CA GLU A 55 27.46 21.32 -32.13
C GLU A 55 26.75 22.26 -33.11
N TYR A 56 26.54 23.52 -32.72
CA TYR A 56 26.08 24.55 -33.63
C TYR A 56 27.03 24.71 -34.83
N LEU A 57 28.34 24.79 -34.60
CA LEU A 57 29.36 24.94 -35.65
C LEU A 57 29.45 23.71 -36.58
N ARG A 58 29.15 22.52 -36.07
CA ARG A 58 29.12 21.29 -36.88
C ARG A 58 28.02 21.33 -37.94
N LEU A 59 26.88 21.94 -37.62
CA LEU A 59 25.70 22.03 -38.50
C LEU A 59 25.69 23.32 -39.33
N TYR A 60 26.20 24.42 -38.78
CA TYR A 60 26.05 25.77 -39.32
C TYR A 60 27.37 26.54 -39.42
N GLY A 61 28.49 25.85 -39.66
CA GLY A 61 29.84 26.44 -39.63
C GLY A 61 30.13 27.57 -40.64
N ASP A 62 29.31 27.70 -41.69
CA ASP A 62 29.40 28.75 -42.73
C ASP A 62 28.34 29.85 -42.57
N TRP A 63 27.50 29.78 -41.53
CA TRP A 63 26.41 30.72 -41.30
C TRP A 63 26.86 31.96 -40.52
N PRO A 64 26.10 33.07 -40.55
CA PRO A 64 26.52 34.33 -39.94
C PRO A 64 26.88 34.26 -38.44
N ASN A 65 26.24 33.39 -37.64
CA ASN A 65 26.55 33.26 -36.20
C ASN A 65 27.75 32.34 -35.91
N ALA A 66 28.36 31.71 -36.92
CA ALA A 66 29.51 30.82 -36.73
C ALA A 66 30.74 31.54 -36.13
N GLU A 67 31.01 32.77 -36.55
CA GLU A 67 32.11 33.55 -35.96
C GLU A 67 31.83 33.87 -34.48
N GLY A 68 30.59 34.24 -34.15
CA GLY A 68 30.16 34.46 -32.77
C GLY A 68 30.28 33.22 -31.90
N ALA A 69 29.91 32.04 -32.43
CA ALA A 69 30.08 30.76 -31.74
C ALA A 69 31.56 30.46 -31.44
N ARG A 70 32.46 30.63 -32.43
CA ARG A 70 33.90 30.43 -32.26
C ARG A 70 34.48 31.38 -31.20
N ALA A 71 34.12 32.66 -31.27
CA ALA A 71 34.57 33.66 -30.32
C ALA A 71 34.09 33.36 -28.89
N ARG A 72 32.84 32.88 -28.73
CA ARG A 72 32.31 32.52 -27.41
C ARG A 72 33.00 31.28 -26.84
N ILE A 73 33.28 30.26 -27.65
CA ILE A 73 34.11 29.12 -27.23
C ILE A 73 35.46 29.61 -26.70
N GLU A 74 36.16 30.48 -27.43
CA GLU A 74 37.46 30.99 -27.01
C GLU A 74 37.38 31.77 -25.69
N SER A 75 36.36 32.62 -25.53
CA SER A 75 36.10 33.36 -24.30
C SER A 75 35.85 32.42 -23.10
N LEU A 76 34.98 31.42 -23.27
CA LEU A 76 34.70 30.43 -22.21
C LEU A 76 35.98 29.67 -21.82
N MET A 77 36.79 29.28 -22.81
CA MET A 77 38.07 28.62 -22.55
C MET A 77 39.09 29.56 -21.87
N ALA A 78 39.05 30.86 -22.13
CA ALA A 78 39.90 31.84 -21.46
C ALA A 78 39.47 32.08 -20.00
N GLU A 79 38.17 32.17 -19.75
CA GLU A 79 37.59 32.25 -18.41
C GLU A 79 37.95 31.01 -17.57
N GLU A 80 37.84 29.81 -18.15
CA GLU A 80 38.26 28.55 -17.50
C GLU A 80 39.76 28.58 -17.14
N ARG A 81 40.65 28.97 -18.05
CA ARG A 81 42.10 29.03 -17.77
C ARG A 81 42.43 30.02 -16.65
N ALA A 82 41.73 31.15 -16.62
CA ALA A 82 41.89 32.14 -15.56
C ALA A 82 41.41 31.60 -14.21
N ALA A 83 40.24 30.95 -14.19
CA ALA A 83 39.69 30.31 -13.00
C ALA A 83 40.58 29.16 -12.50
N TRP A 84 41.16 28.38 -13.41
CA TRP A 84 42.11 27.31 -13.09
C TRP A 84 43.37 27.88 -12.44
N THR A 85 43.94 28.94 -13.02
CA THR A 85 45.11 29.64 -12.46
C THR A 85 44.81 30.16 -11.05
N GLN A 86 43.61 30.68 -10.83
CA GLN A 86 43.14 31.11 -9.52
C GLN A 86 43.03 29.93 -8.54
N ALA A 87 42.39 28.83 -8.94
CA ALA A 87 42.20 27.65 -8.10
C ALA A 87 43.55 27.05 -7.66
N ARG A 88 44.51 26.94 -8.58
CA ARG A 88 45.89 26.52 -8.26
C ARG A 88 46.63 27.46 -7.33
N ARG A 89 46.36 28.77 -7.40
CA ARG A 89 46.99 29.75 -6.51
C ARG A 89 46.46 29.63 -5.09
N ILE A 90 45.15 29.41 -4.94
CA ILE A 90 44.51 29.23 -3.62
C ILE A 90 44.84 27.83 -3.06
N ASN A 91 44.82 26.81 -3.92
CA ASN A 91 45.15 25.41 -3.64
C ASN A 91 44.45 24.82 -2.41
N THR A 92 43.14 25.03 -2.30
CA THR A 92 42.28 24.44 -1.28
C THR A 92 41.22 23.55 -1.90
N GLU A 93 40.64 22.63 -1.12
CA GLU A 93 39.51 21.80 -1.54
C GLU A 93 38.38 22.67 -2.13
N ASP A 94 37.96 23.71 -1.40
CA ASP A 94 36.89 24.63 -1.83
C ASP A 94 37.19 25.36 -3.14
N ALA A 95 38.45 25.75 -3.37
CA ALA A 95 38.83 26.42 -4.61
C ALA A 95 38.64 25.50 -5.83
N TYR A 96 39.01 24.22 -5.69
CA TYR A 96 38.80 23.24 -6.75
C TYR A 96 37.34 22.81 -6.89
N VAL A 97 36.57 22.72 -5.79
CA VAL A 97 35.12 22.51 -5.84
C VAL A 97 34.42 23.62 -6.63
N ASN A 98 34.72 24.88 -6.31
CA ASN A 98 34.13 26.04 -6.99
C ASN A 98 34.51 26.05 -8.48
N PHE A 99 35.76 25.72 -8.81
CA PHE A 99 36.20 25.58 -10.20
C PHE A 99 35.39 24.51 -10.94
N LEU A 100 35.24 23.32 -10.36
CA LEU A 100 34.53 22.20 -10.99
C LEU A 100 33.03 22.43 -11.14
N ASN A 101 32.40 23.19 -10.23
CA ASN A 101 30.99 23.54 -10.33
C ASN A 101 30.70 24.39 -11.57
N LEU A 102 31.64 25.25 -11.98
CA LEU A 102 31.47 26.17 -13.11
C LEU A 102 32.06 25.61 -14.42
N TYR A 103 33.17 24.86 -14.31
CA TYR A 103 34.01 24.45 -15.43
C TYR A 103 34.27 22.93 -15.45
N SER A 104 33.32 22.10 -15.02
CA SER A 104 33.43 20.63 -15.08
C SER A 104 33.67 20.06 -16.49
N TRP A 105 33.30 20.82 -17.52
CA TRP A 105 33.54 20.51 -18.93
C TRP A 105 34.96 20.85 -19.41
N GLY A 106 35.72 21.60 -18.61
CA GLY A 106 37.01 22.17 -19.00
C GLY A 106 38.15 21.16 -19.04
N PRO A 107 39.22 21.41 -19.82
CA PRO A 107 40.38 20.53 -19.89
C PRO A 107 41.11 20.38 -18.54
N ALA A 108 41.02 21.36 -17.63
CA ALA A 108 41.62 21.24 -16.30
C ALA A 108 40.74 20.51 -15.28
N ALA A 109 39.48 20.16 -15.64
CA ALA A 109 38.57 19.51 -14.71
C ALA A 109 39.12 18.18 -14.14
N PRO A 110 39.71 17.26 -14.93
CA PRO A 110 40.28 16.03 -14.36
C PRO A 110 41.41 16.30 -13.36
N GLU A 111 42.28 17.27 -13.63
CA GLU A 111 43.36 17.63 -12.70
C GLU A 111 42.82 18.32 -11.45
N ALA A 112 41.86 19.24 -11.59
CA ALA A 112 41.20 19.89 -10.47
C ALA A 112 40.48 18.87 -9.56
N ASP A 113 39.84 17.86 -10.15
CA ASP A 113 39.19 16.76 -9.43
C ASP A 113 40.20 15.94 -8.64
N GLN A 114 41.31 15.55 -9.26
CA GLN A 114 42.40 14.84 -8.60
C GLN A 114 43.02 15.66 -7.45
N ARG A 115 43.23 16.96 -7.66
CA ARG A 115 43.75 17.87 -6.62
C ARG A 115 42.78 18.01 -5.45
N ARG A 116 41.50 18.22 -5.74
CA ARG A 116 40.43 18.23 -4.73
C ARG A 116 40.44 16.95 -3.91
N ALA A 117 40.45 15.78 -4.57
CA ALA A 117 40.46 14.48 -3.90
C ALA A 117 41.70 14.29 -3.02
N THR A 118 42.88 14.68 -3.50
CA THR A 118 44.13 14.60 -2.74
C THR A 118 44.09 15.48 -1.49
N LEU A 119 43.55 16.70 -1.60
CA LEU A 119 43.42 17.63 -0.48
C LEU A 119 42.33 17.21 0.52
N ALA A 120 41.25 16.59 0.05
CA ALA A 120 40.18 16.06 0.89
C ALA A 120 40.58 14.79 1.65
N ALA A 121 41.53 14.00 1.13
CA ALA A 121 41.87 12.68 1.66
C ALA A 121 42.22 12.67 3.17
N PRO A 122 43.03 13.60 3.73
CA PRO A 122 43.32 13.61 5.15
C PRO A 122 42.10 13.88 6.03
N ARG A 123 41.21 14.80 5.60
CA ARG A 123 39.96 15.12 6.28
C ARG A 123 39.03 13.92 6.27
N LEU A 124 38.80 13.32 5.10
CA LEU A 124 37.96 12.12 4.95
C LEU A 124 38.50 10.94 5.77
N ALA A 125 39.81 10.73 5.80
CA ALA A 125 40.43 9.70 6.64
C ALA A 125 40.24 9.99 8.14
N ALA A 126 40.23 11.26 8.56
CA ALA A 126 39.94 11.64 9.94
C ALA A 126 38.46 11.43 10.30
N GLU A 127 37.55 11.81 9.42
CA GLU A 127 36.11 11.59 9.57
C GLU A 127 35.76 10.10 9.66
N GLN A 128 36.33 9.28 8.78
CA GLN A 128 36.15 7.83 8.83
C GLN A 128 36.67 7.25 10.15
N ARG A 129 37.86 7.65 10.60
CA ARG A 129 38.42 7.17 11.87
C ARG A 129 37.57 7.56 13.07
N ALA A 130 37.01 8.78 13.06
CA ALA A 130 36.10 9.23 14.10
C ALA A 130 34.80 8.42 14.09
N ALA A 131 34.19 8.22 12.92
CA ALA A 131 32.99 7.41 12.76
C ALA A 131 33.20 5.95 13.20
N TRP A 132 34.37 5.38 12.89
CA TRP A 132 34.76 4.05 13.35
C TRP A 132 34.89 3.99 14.88
N ALA A 133 35.61 4.95 15.48
CA ALA A 133 35.77 5.01 16.93
C ALA A 133 34.43 5.19 17.67
N ASP A 134 33.50 5.96 17.09
CA ASP A 134 32.14 6.08 17.62
C ASP A 134 31.38 4.75 17.52
N ALA A 135 31.49 4.04 16.40
CA ALA A 135 30.87 2.73 16.23
C ALA A 135 31.42 1.69 17.20
N GLU A 136 32.74 1.64 17.41
CA GLU A 136 33.37 0.75 18.40
C GLU A 136 33.02 1.09 19.84
N ARG A 137 32.93 2.39 20.17
CA ARG A 137 32.56 2.81 21.52
C ARG A 137 31.13 2.41 21.85
N ASP A 138 30.22 2.60 20.89
CA ASP A 138 28.81 2.33 21.09
C ASP A 138 28.48 0.84 20.94
N ASP A 139 29.21 0.11 20.09
CA ASP A 139 29.16 -1.33 19.84
C ASP A 139 27.73 -1.89 19.67
N ARG A 140 26.94 -1.23 18.82
CA ARG A 140 25.54 -1.58 18.56
C ARG A 140 25.24 -1.64 17.06
N ILE A 141 24.21 -2.42 16.72
CA ILE A 141 23.75 -2.64 15.34
C ILE A 141 23.57 -1.31 14.57
N PRO A 142 22.83 -0.28 15.10
CA PRO A 142 22.62 0.96 14.36
C PRO A 142 23.91 1.75 14.10
N SER A 143 24.90 1.66 14.99
CA SER A 143 26.17 2.38 14.86
C SER A 143 27.02 1.80 13.73
N TYR A 144 27.09 0.46 13.62
CA TYR A 144 27.78 -0.19 12.50
C TYR A 144 27.03 -0.08 11.17
N GLU A 145 25.68 -0.13 11.17
CA GLU A 145 24.88 0.17 9.98
C GLU A 145 25.15 1.59 9.46
N ALA A 146 25.20 2.59 10.36
CA ALA A 146 25.50 3.97 10.00
C ALA A 146 26.93 4.13 9.44
N PHE A 147 27.92 3.51 10.08
CA PHE A 147 29.31 3.51 9.59
C PHE A 147 29.40 2.92 8.17
N LEU A 148 28.80 1.75 7.94
CA LEU A 148 28.82 1.08 6.63
C LEU A 148 28.06 1.85 5.55
N ASN A 149 27.00 2.57 5.91
CA ASN A 149 26.30 3.42 4.96
C ASN A 149 27.13 4.64 4.53
N ALA A 150 27.90 5.24 5.45
CA ALA A 150 28.79 6.36 5.13
C ALA A 150 30.09 5.92 4.44
N TRP A 151 30.61 4.75 4.80
CA TRP A 151 31.91 4.23 4.36
C TRP A 151 31.81 2.76 3.88
N PRO A 152 31.05 2.47 2.81
CA PRO A 152 30.80 1.09 2.37
C PRO A 152 32.07 0.34 1.97
N ASP A 153 33.04 1.05 1.39
CA ASP A 153 34.34 0.49 0.96
C ASP A 153 35.49 1.05 1.82
N GLY A 154 35.17 1.47 3.05
CA GLY A 154 36.13 2.02 3.99
C GLY A 154 37.13 1.01 4.53
N ALA A 155 38.23 1.51 5.12
CA ALA A 155 39.29 0.66 5.68
C ALA A 155 38.78 -0.33 6.74
N ASN A 156 37.76 0.04 7.52
CA ASN A 156 37.14 -0.82 8.54
C ASN A 156 35.82 -1.44 8.08
N ALA A 157 35.46 -1.39 6.79
CA ALA A 157 34.15 -1.87 6.33
C ALA A 157 33.99 -3.39 6.49
N GLU A 158 35.03 -4.19 6.24
CA GLU A 158 34.95 -5.64 6.47
C GLU A 158 34.79 -5.98 7.95
N GLU A 159 35.55 -5.30 8.82
CA GLU A 159 35.46 -5.47 10.28
C GLU A 159 34.09 -5.05 10.82
N ALA A 160 33.56 -3.92 10.36
CA ALA A 160 32.22 -3.47 10.69
C ALA A 160 31.15 -4.48 10.25
N ARG A 161 31.26 -5.06 9.04
CA ARG A 161 30.33 -6.11 8.56
C ARG A 161 30.40 -7.37 9.43
N ALA A 162 31.60 -7.83 9.77
CA ALA A 162 31.80 -8.99 10.62
C ALA A 162 31.21 -8.76 12.03
N ARG A 163 31.42 -7.57 12.59
CA ARG A 163 30.86 -7.22 13.89
C ARG A 163 29.34 -7.11 13.86
N LEU A 164 28.80 -6.51 12.80
CA LEU A 164 27.36 -6.41 12.58
C LEU A 164 26.70 -7.80 12.46
N ASP A 165 27.31 -8.72 11.72
CA ASP A 165 26.84 -10.10 11.60
C ASP A 165 26.80 -10.81 12.95
N TYR A 166 27.85 -10.66 13.77
CA TYR A 166 27.87 -11.16 15.14
C TYR A 166 26.72 -10.57 15.97
N LEU A 167 26.53 -9.24 15.95
CA LEU A 167 25.49 -8.57 16.74
C LEU A 167 24.07 -8.99 16.32
N TRP A 168 23.84 -9.30 15.04
CA TRP A 168 22.54 -9.82 14.60
C TRP A 168 22.19 -11.20 15.20
N ASN A 169 23.20 -11.93 15.68
CA ASN A 169 23.06 -13.21 16.36
C ASN A 169 22.94 -13.11 17.89
N THR A 170 22.92 -11.90 18.45
CA THR A 170 22.71 -11.67 19.90
C THR A 170 21.25 -11.39 20.24
N ASP A 171 20.97 -11.12 21.51
CA ASP A 171 19.66 -10.69 21.98
C ASP A 171 19.27 -9.30 21.43
N GLU A 172 20.21 -8.38 21.22
CA GLU A 172 19.95 -7.10 20.55
C GLU A 172 19.44 -7.34 19.11
N GLY A 173 20.13 -8.19 18.33
CA GLY A 173 19.69 -8.52 16.98
C GLY A 173 18.32 -9.19 16.94
N ALA A 174 18.03 -10.10 17.87
CA ALA A 174 16.71 -10.70 18.01
C ALA A 174 15.63 -9.67 18.42
N TRP A 175 15.97 -8.73 19.31
CA TRP A 175 15.09 -7.66 19.74
C TRP A 175 14.74 -6.71 18.58
N ILE A 176 15.73 -6.26 17.81
CA ILE A 176 15.50 -5.40 16.65
C ILE A 176 14.62 -6.12 15.61
N ARG A 177 14.83 -7.43 15.39
CA ARG A 177 13.93 -8.22 14.52
C ARG A 177 12.50 -8.24 15.05
N ALA A 178 12.31 -8.44 16.36
CA ALA A 178 10.98 -8.41 16.98
C ALA A 178 10.30 -7.04 16.84
N GLN A 179 11.05 -5.95 17.04
CA GLN A 179 10.56 -4.59 16.83
C GLN A 179 10.16 -4.33 15.37
N ARG A 180 11.01 -4.75 14.40
CA ARG A 180 10.73 -4.60 12.97
C ARG A 180 9.50 -5.41 12.53
N LEU A 181 9.31 -6.61 13.09
CA LEU A 181 8.11 -7.42 12.81
C LEU A 181 6.85 -6.83 13.46
N SER A 182 7.00 -6.14 14.59
CA SER A 182 5.93 -5.45 15.32
C SER A 182 4.65 -6.29 15.46
N SER A 183 4.82 -7.54 15.90
CA SER A 183 3.72 -8.50 16.01
C SER A 183 3.76 -9.25 17.35
N PRO A 184 2.61 -9.74 17.85
CA PRO A 184 2.58 -10.57 19.04
C PRO A 184 3.49 -11.81 18.94
N GLY A 185 3.57 -12.43 17.76
CA GLY A 185 4.46 -13.56 17.49
C GLY A 185 5.93 -13.20 17.66
N GLY A 186 6.38 -12.10 17.03
CA GLY A 186 7.78 -11.66 17.10
C GLY A 186 8.25 -11.36 18.52
N TYR A 187 7.45 -10.63 19.29
CA TYR A 187 7.78 -10.33 20.69
C TYR A 187 7.74 -11.58 21.56
N SER A 188 6.80 -12.50 21.33
CA SER A 188 6.72 -13.78 22.05
C SER A 188 7.93 -14.67 21.78
N ASP A 189 8.35 -14.78 20.53
CA ASP A 189 9.52 -15.56 20.12
C ASP A 189 10.81 -14.99 20.72
N PHE A 190 10.94 -13.66 20.72
CA PHE A 190 12.05 -12.98 21.39
C PHE A 190 12.10 -13.30 22.90
N ILE A 191 10.98 -13.17 23.62
CA ILE A 191 10.93 -13.48 25.06
C ILE A 191 11.25 -14.95 25.33
N ARG A 192 10.83 -15.87 24.44
CA ARG A 192 11.12 -17.30 24.57
C ARG A 192 12.60 -17.60 24.41
N ALA A 193 13.25 -16.99 23.41
CA ALA A 193 14.67 -17.18 23.14
C ALA A 193 15.56 -16.47 24.18
N TYR A 194 15.17 -15.27 24.62
CA TYR A 194 15.98 -14.41 25.49
C TYR A 194 15.20 -13.92 26.72
N PRO A 195 14.73 -14.81 27.61
CA PRO A 195 13.84 -14.46 28.72
C PRO A 195 14.48 -13.54 29.78
N ARG A 196 15.81 -13.48 29.82
CA ARG A 196 16.63 -12.67 30.74
C ARG A 196 17.28 -11.45 30.08
N SER A 197 17.02 -11.20 28.79
CA SER A 197 17.53 -10.00 28.12
C SER A 197 16.98 -8.74 28.77
N THR A 198 17.76 -7.65 28.73
CA THR A 198 17.31 -6.33 29.18
C THR A 198 16.09 -5.84 28.40
N TYR A 199 15.92 -6.29 27.15
CA TYR A 199 14.75 -5.94 26.32
C TYR A 199 13.50 -6.77 26.63
N ALA A 200 13.60 -7.86 27.40
CA ALA A 200 12.48 -8.76 27.66
C ALA A 200 11.31 -8.07 28.37
N ALA A 201 11.60 -7.11 29.27
CA ALA A 201 10.57 -6.32 29.94
C ALA A 201 9.80 -5.43 28.95
N GLU A 202 10.50 -4.88 27.95
CA GLU A 202 9.87 -4.06 26.92
C GLU A 202 9.05 -4.89 25.93
N ALA A 203 9.58 -6.04 25.51
CA ALA A 203 8.84 -7.00 24.69
C ALA A 203 7.51 -7.40 25.36
N ARG A 204 7.51 -7.64 26.67
CA ARG A 204 6.27 -7.93 27.43
C ARG A 204 5.29 -6.75 27.40
N ARG A 205 5.77 -5.52 27.60
CA ARG A 205 4.92 -4.32 27.47
C ARG A 205 4.29 -4.19 26.08
N GLN A 206 5.02 -4.54 25.02
CA GLN A 206 4.47 -4.54 23.67
C GLN A 206 3.35 -5.59 23.53
N LEU A 207 3.54 -6.80 24.06
CA LEU A 207 2.50 -7.83 24.09
C LEU A 207 1.24 -7.38 24.86
N ASP A 208 1.43 -6.80 26.04
CA ASP A 208 0.34 -6.27 26.85
C ASP A 208 -0.44 -5.18 26.08
N TYR A 209 0.26 -4.35 25.30
CA TYR A 209 -0.37 -3.35 24.45
C TYR A 209 -1.21 -3.98 23.33
N PHE A 210 -0.69 -4.99 22.62
CA PHE A 210 -1.48 -5.71 21.60
C PHE A 210 -2.73 -6.34 22.21
N GLN A 211 -2.57 -7.00 23.36
CA GLN A 211 -3.68 -7.62 24.06
C GLN A 211 -4.73 -6.59 24.49
N PHE A 212 -4.29 -5.43 25.02
CA PHE A 212 -5.20 -4.36 25.39
C PHE A 212 -6.01 -3.81 24.19
N GLN A 213 -5.39 -3.66 23.02
CA GLN A 213 -6.09 -3.23 21.80
C GLN A 213 -7.13 -4.26 21.33
N ASP A 214 -6.76 -5.55 21.35
CA ASP A 214 -7.64 -6.66 21.03
C ASP A 214 -8.86 -6.68 21.99
N ASP A 215 -8.60 -6.71 23.29
CA ASP A 215 -9.63 -6.71 24.34
C ASP A 215 -10.57 -5.50 24.21
N SER A 216 -10.03 -4.32 23.88
CA SER A 216 -10.82 -3.10 23.69
C SER A 216 -11.73 -3.17 22.46
N SER A 217 -11.23 -3.68 21.33
CA SER A 217 -12.05 -3.85 20.11
C SER A 217 -13.11 -4.93 20.32
N TRP A 218 -12.76 -6.02 21.00
CA TRP A 218 -13.71 -7.06 21.40
C TRP A 218 -14.82 -6.52 22.30
N ASP A 219 -14.48 -5.77 23.35
CA ASP A 219 -15.46 -5.19 24.25
C ASP A 219 -16.42 -4.22 23.54
N ASN A 220 -15.92 -3.50 22.54
CA ASN A 220 -16.75 -2.65 21.70
C ASN A 220 -17.73 -3.47 20.85
N ALA A 221 -17.26 -4.53 20.20
CA ALA A 221 -18.09 -5.43 19.42
C ALA A 221 -19.17 -6.08 20.29
N ARG A 222 -18.78 -6.55 21.48
CA ARG A 222 -19.67 -7.15 22.47
C ARG A 222 -20.74 -6.19 22.99
N ARG A 223 -20.40 -4.91 23.21
CA ARG A 223 -21.37 -3.89 23.67
C ARG A 223 -22.40 -3.54 22.60
N ARG A 224 -22.02 -3.55 21.33
CA ARG A 224 -22.93 -3.27 20.21
C ARG A 224 -23.70 -4.51 19.76
N ASP A 225 -23.14 -5.69 20.01
CA ASP A 225 -23.74 -7.01 19.79
C ASP A 225 -24.41 -7.17 18.42
N SER A 226 -23.70 -6.80 17.36
CA SER A 226 -24.19 -6.92 15.99
C SER A 226 -23.16 -7.60 15.08
N ILE A 227 -23.66 -8.30 14.06
CA ILE A 227 -22.81 -9.04 13.10
C ILE A 227 -21.74 -8.13 12.51
N ARG A 228 -22.11 -6.91 12.11
CA ARG A 228 -21.18 -5.92 11.54
C ARG A 228 -19.98 -5.64 12.43
N GLU A 229 -20.20 -5.53 13.74
CA GLU A 229 -19.15 -5.14 14.69
C GLU A 229 -18.23 -6.33 15.01
N TYR A 230 -18.78 -7.54 15.10
CA TYR A 230 -17.98 -8.77 15.21
C TYR A 230 -17.16 -9.04 13.94
N GLU A 231 -17.73 -8.82 12.75
CA GLU A 231 -17.01 -8.93 11.48
C GLU A 231 -15.91 -7.88 11.35
N ARG A 232 -16.12 -6.66 11.87
CA ARG A 232 -15.06 -5.64 11.96
C ARG A 232 -13.93 -6.12 12.87
N TYR A 233 -14.26 -6.59 14.06
CA TYR A 233 -13.29 -7.13 15.02
C TYR A 233 -12.44 -8.24 14.39
N ILE A 234 -13.04 -9.23 13.74
CA ILE A 234 -12.33 -10.34 13.08
C ILE A 234 -11.37 -9.83 11.99
N ARG A 235 -11.73 -8.75 11.28
CA ARG A 235 -10.89 -8.16 10.24
C ARG A 235 -9.69 -7.39 10.82
N GLU A 236 -9.91 -6.68 11.92
CA GLU A 236 -8.86 -5.94 12.62
C GLU A 236 -7.90 -6.87 13.36
N PHE A 237 -8.41 -7.98 13.90
CA PHE A 237 -7.69 -8.95 14.71
C PHE A 237 -7.90 -10.38 14.15
N PRO A 238 -7.30 -10.71 12.99
CA PRO A 238 -7.50 -12.01 12.33
C PRO A 238 -7.00 -13.20 13.16
N ASP A 239 -6.00 -12.97 14.02
CA ASP A 239 -5.47 -13.96 14.97
C ASP A 239 -5.73 -13.52 16.43
N GLY A 240 -6.74 -12.67 16.65
CA GLY A 240 -7.09 -12.15 17.97
C GLY A 240 -7.63 -13.20 18.93
N TYR A 241 -7.45 -12.97 20.23
CA TYR A 241 -7.87 -13.87 21.31
C TYR A 241 -9.38 -14.15 21.30
N HIS A 242 -10.20 -13.19 20.85
CA HIS A 242 -11.65 -13.31 20.84
C HIS A 242 -12.24 -13.68 19.47
N ARG A 243 -11.42 -14.01 18.47
CA ARG A 243 -11.91 -14.35 17.12
C ARG A 243 -12.95 -15.46 17.15
N ALA A 244 -12.65 -16.57 17.82
CA ALA A 244 -13.59 -17.69 17.93
C ALA A 244 -14.89 -17.31 18.67
N ASN A 245 -14.82 -16.36 19.62
CA ASN A 245 -16.00 -15.86 20.32
C ASN A 245 -16.86 -14.98 19.42
N ALA A 246 -16.24 -14.10 18.63
CA ALA A 246 -16.91 -13.28 17.62
C ALA A 246 -17.61 -14.13 16.56
N GLU A 247 -16.92 -15.14 16.00
CA GLU A 247 -17.49 -16.06 15.01
C GLU A 247 -18.70 -16.82 15.57
N ARG A 248 -18.57 -17.34 16.80
CA ARG A 248 -19.67 -18.02 17.50
C ARG A 248 -20.86 -17.08 17.70
N ARG A 249 -20.63 -15.82 18.05
CA ARG A 249 -21.71 -14.86 18.28
C ARG A 249 -22.41 -14.46 16.99
N ILE A 250 -21.67 -14.28 15.89
CA ILE A 250 -22.25 -14.09 14.55
C ILE A 250 -23.18 -15.25 14.20
N TYR A 251 -22.73 -16.49 14.41
CA TYR A 251 -23.56 -17.67 14.16
C TYR A 251 -24.86 -17.68 14.97
N GLN A 252 -24.78 -17.34 16.27
CA GLN A 252 -25.96 -17.25 17.13
C GLN A 252 -26.95 -16.20 16.66
N ILE A 253 -26.48 -14.98 16.35
CA ILE A 253 -27.35 -13.89 15.88
C ILE A 253 -28.07 -14.30 14.59
N ARG A 254 -27.37 -14.92 13.63
CA ARG A 254 -27.98 -15.43 12.39
C ARG A 254 -29.01 -16.53 12.65
N SER A 255 -28.73 -17.42 13.61
CA SER A 255 -29.66 -18.49 14.00
C SER A 255 -30.94 -17.93 14.63
N ASP A 256 -30.80 -16.98 15.55
CA ASP A 256 -31.91 -16.33 16.24
C ASP A 256 -32.79 -15.52 15.27
N ASP A 257 -32.16 -14.81 14.32
CA ASP A 257 -32.83 -14.10 13.23
C ASP A 257 -33.68 -15.05 12.38
N ARG A 258 -33.06 -16.16 11.93
CA ARG A 258 -33.72 -17.21 11.15
C ARG A 258 -34.94 -17.77 11.88
N LEU A 259 -34.81 -18.06 13.18
CA LEU A 259 -35.91 -18.58 14.00
C LEU A 259 -37.04 -17.56 14.16
N ALA A 260 -36.71 -16.28 14.31
CA ALA A 260 -37.70 -15.21 14.39
C ALA A 260 -38.47 -15.04 13.08
N TRP A 261 -37.76 -15.09 11.95
CA TRP A 261 -38.38 -15.09 10.62
C TRP A 261 -39.30 -16.29 10.43
N ASP A 262 -38.86 -17.50 10.78
CA ASP A 262 -39.68 -18.71 10.70
C ASP A 262 -40.96 -18.61 11.53
N ARG A 263 -40.91 -17.99 12.71
CA ARG A 263 -42.11 -17.74 13.51
C ARG A 263 -43.07 -16.79 12.80
N ALA A 264 -42.56 -15.72 12.17
CA ALA A 264 -43.37 -14.78 11.43
C ALA A 264 -44.03 -15.43 10.21
N VAL A 265 -43.27 -16.22 9.45
CA VAL A 265 -43.76 -16.97 8.28
C VAL A 265 -44.82 -17.98 8.68
N ARG A 266 -44.66 -18.71 9.79
CA ARG A 266 -45.66 -19.68 10.26
C ARG A 266 -47.00 -19.04 10.63
N ARG A 267 -46.99 -17.81 11.15
CA ARG A 267 -48.20 -17.08 11.55
C ARG A 267 -48.83 -16.29 10.40
N ASP A 268 -48.01 -15.88 9.45
CA ASP A 268 -48.35 -15.18 8.20
C ASP A 268 -49.40 -14.05 8.35
N ASN A 269 -49.14 -13.11 9.26
CA ASN A 269 -49.98 -11.94 9.45
C ASN A 269 -49.13 -10.68 9.66
N ILE A 270 -49.76 -9.51 9.47
CA ILE A 270 -49.08 -8.20 9.51
C ILE A 270 -48.36 -8.01 10.84
N GLU A 271 -49.00 -8.33 11.97
CA GLU A 271 -48.44 -8.15 13.31
C GLU A 271 -47.14 -8.94 13.48
N SER A 272 -47.11 -10.21 13.08
CA SER A 272 -45.93 -11.07 13.25
C SER A 272 -44.73 -10.61 12.42
N TYR A 273 -44.96 -10.06 11.22
CA TYR A 273 -43.89 -9.49 10.41
C TYR A 273 -43.42 -8.13 10.94
N GLU A 274 -44.31 -7.29 11.47
CA GLU A 274 -43.92 -6.02 12.11
C GLU A 274 -43.15 -6.25 13.42
N ASP A 275 -43.50 -7.28 14.20
CA ASP A 275 -42.75 -7.71 15.37
C ASP A 275 -41.35 -8.20 15.00
N TYR A 276 -41.24 -9.02 13.95
CA TYR A 276 -39.95 -9.44 13.42
C TYR A 276 -39.09 -8.22 13.02
N ARG A 277 -39.64 -7.27 12.24
CA ARG A 277 -38.93 -6.05 11.81
C ARG A 277 -38.47 -5.18 12.98
N ARG A 278 -39.22 -5.17 14.08
CA ARG A 278 -38.88 -4.40 15.29
C ARG A 278 -37.77 -5.07 16.10
N ALA A 279 -37.83 -6.39 16.25
CA ALA A 279 -36.82 -7.15 16.96
C ALA A 279 -35.52 -7.31 16.16
N TRP A 280 -35.62 -7.33 14.83
CA TRP A 280 -34.51 -7.57 13.89
C TRP A 280 -34.41 -6.44 12.86
N PRO A 281 -34.06 -5.21 13.27
CA PRO A 281 -34.03 -4.05 12.39
C PRO A 281 -32.99 -4.17 11.27
N ASP A 282 -31.93 -4.93 11.51
CA ASP A 282 -30.84 -5.23 10.57
C ASP A 282 -30.77 -6.72 10.19
N GLY A 283 -31.85 -7.47 10.42
CA GLY A 283 -31.93 -8.90 10.10
C GLY A 283 -31.95 -9.19 8.60
N GLU A 284 -31.50 -10.39 8.21
CA GLU A 284 -31.41 -10.85 6.82
C GLU A 284 -32.79 -10.86 6.13
N TYR A 285 -33.86 -11.13 6.89
CA TYR A 285 -35.23 -11.22 6.37
C TYR A 285 -36.03 -9.91 6.50
N ARG A 286 -35.41 -8.81 6.93
CA ARG A 286 -36.07 -7.50 7.11
C ARG A 286 -36.84 -7.04 5.86
N ASP A 287 -36.22 -7.15 4.69
CA ASP A 287 -36.83 -6.73 3.44
C ASP A 287 -37.92 -7.70 2.98
N HIS A 288 -37.77 -8.99 3.30
CA HIS A 288 -38.79 -10.01 3.07
C HIS A 288 -40.04 -9.73 3.91
N ALA A 289 -39.88 -9.45 5.19
CA ALA A 289 -40.97 -9.04 6.08
C ALA A 289 -41.65 -7.76 5.57
N SER A 290 -40.86 -6.76 5.15
CA SER A 290 -41.39 -5.50 4.61
C SER A 290 -42.23 -5.70 3.35
N ARG A 291 -41.78 -6.58 2.44
CA ARG A 291 -42.56 -6.97 1.25
C ARG A 291 -43.84 -7.69 1.63
N ARG A 292 -43.78 -8.62 2.58
CA ARG A 292 -44.94 -9.42 2.96
C ARG A 292 -46.02 -8.60 3.67
N VAL A 293 -45.62 -7.64 4.52
CA VAL A 293 -46.55 -6.66 5.11
C VAL A 293 -47.32 -5.89 4.04
N ARG A 294 -46.63 -5.39 3.00
CA ARG A 294 -47.30 -4.69 1.89
C ARG A 294 -48.31 -5.59 1.17
N GLN A 295 -47.90 -6.80 0.81
CA GLN A 295 -48.78 -7.77 0.14
C GLN A 295 -50.04 -8.08 0.97
N LEU A 296 -49.91 -8.29 2.28
CA LEU A 296 -51.04 -8.56 3.15
C LEU A 296 -51.97 -7.34 3.30
N ARG A 297 -51.43 -6.12 3.33
CA ARG A 297 -52.22 -4.88 3.33
C ARG A 297 -52.96 -4.69 2.00
N ASP A 298 -52.29 -4.93 0.87
CA ASP A 298 -52.88 -4.79 -0.45
C ASP A 298 -54.01 -5.82 -0.66
N ALA A 299 -53.81 -7.06 -0.23
CA ALA A 299 -54.84 -8.10 -0.28
C ALA A 299 -56.05 -7.79 0.62
N ALA A 300 -55.82 -7.16 1.77
CA ALA A 300 -56.90 -6.70 2.65
C ALA A 300 -57.66 -5.49 2.07
N ALA A 301 -56.98 -4.60 1.36
CA ALA A 301 -57.57 -3.43 0.72
C ALA A 301 -58.31 -3.76 -0.59
N ASN A 302 -57.84 -4.76 -1.34
CA ASN A 302 -58.41 -5.23 -2.59
C ASN A 302 -58.67 -6.74 -2.52
N PRO A 303 -59.73 -7.18 -1.80
CA PRO A 303 -60.06 -8.59 -1.73
C PRO A 303 -60.39 -9.12 -3.14
N PRO A 304 -60.02 -10.37 -3.47
CA PRO A 304 -60.36 -10.95 -4.76
C PRO A 304 -61.90 -10.91 -4.96
N PRO A 305 -62.38 -10.69 -6.19
CA PRO A 305 -63.82 -10.70 -6.47
C PRO A 305 -64.42 -12.02 -5.97
N GLY A 306 -65.55 -11.92 -5.26
CA GLY A 306 -66.26 -13.09 -4.75
C GLY A 306 -66.66 -14.06 -5.88
N PRO A 307 -66.99 -15.32 -5.55
CA PRO A 307 -67.47 -16.27 -6.55
C PRO A 307 -68.66 -15.66 -7.31
N PRO A 308 -68.76 -15.86 -8.63
CA PRO A 308 -69.86 -15.31 -9.41
C PRO A 308 -71.20 -15.75 -8.78
N PRO A 309 -72.20 -14.86 -8.70
CA PRO A 309 -73.52 -15.25 -8.23
C PRO A 309 -74.02 -16.42 -9.07
N PRO A 310 -74.71 -17.41 -8.48
CA PRO A 310 -75.23 -18.55 -9.23
C PRO A 310 -76.11 -18.06 -10.39
N PRO A 311 -76.10 -18.75 -11.54
CA PRO A 311 -76.88 -18.34 -12.71
C PRO A 311 -78.35 -18.19 -12.35
N ALA A 312 -78.98 -17.10 -12.77
CA ALA A 312 -80.40 -16.86 -12.58
C ALA A 312 -81.21 -18.02 -13.21
N PRO A 313 -82.24 -18.56 -12.51
CA PRO A 313 -83.06 -19.63 -13.06
C PRO A 313 -83.84 -19.15 -14.31
N PRO A 314 -84.09 -20.02 -15.30
CA PRO A 314 -84.85 -19.66 -16.50
C PRO A 314 -86.28 -19.24 -16.15
N PRO A 315 -86.87 -18.28 -16.87
CA PRO A 315 -88.21 -17.78 -16.59
C PRO A 315 -89.26 -18.89 -16.82
N GLY A 316 -90.00 -19.27 -15.77
CA GLY A 316 -91.14 -20.20 -15.87
C GLY A 316 -91.24 -21.30 -14.81
N ALA A 317 -90.34 -21.38 -13.82
CA ALA A 317 -90.48 -22.35 -12.74
C ALA A 317 -91.56 -21.93 -11.72
N PRO A 318 -92.56 -22.77 -11.39
CA PRO A 318 -93.57 -22.48 -10.36
C PRO A 318 -92.95 -22.43 -8.95
N PRO A 319 -93.55 -21.69 -7.99
CA PRO A 319 -92.98 -21.49 -6.67
C PRO A 319 -92.83 -22.82 -5.90
N PRO A 320 -91.76 -23.00 -5.11
CA PRO A 320 -91.59 -24.20 -4.29
C PRO A 320 -92.66 -24.25 -3.17
N ARG A 321 -93.17 -25.47 -2.93
CA ARG A 321 -94.12 -25.79 -1.85
C ARG A 321 -93.45 -25.64 -0.47
N PRO A 322 -94.20 -25.34 0.60
CA PRO A 322 -93.64 -25.27 1.94
C PRO A 322 -93.50 -26.67 2.54
N HIS A 323 -92.28 -27.21 2.63
CA HIS A 323 -92.01 -28.40 3.45
C HIS A 323 -90.66 -28.33 4.18
N SER A 324 -90.77 -28.50 5.51
CA SER A 324 -89.86 -29.10 6.50
C SER A 324 -88.57 -28.36 6.94
N PRO A 325 -88.28 -28.33 8.26
CA PRO A 325 -87.06 -27.73 8.79
C PRO A 325 -85.80 -28.53 8.39
N PRO A 326 -84.62 -27.88 8.36
CA PRO A 326 -83.37 -28.54 7.97
C PRO A 326 -82.93 -29.56 9.04
N PRO A 327 -82.26 -30.66 8.65
CA PRO A 327 -81.59 -31.57 9.59
C PRO A 327 -80.39 -30.89 10.26
N PRO A 328 -79.91 -31.39 11.42
CA PRO A 328 -78.78 -30.82 12.13
C PRO A 328 -77.50 -30.87 11.29
N VAL A 329 -76.72 -29.78 11.35
CA VAL A 329 -75.41 -29.65 10.71
C VAL A 329 -74.46 -30.70 11.27
N VAL A 330 -74.16 -31.73 10.48
CA VAL A 330 -73.02 -32.62 10.72
C VAL A 330 -71.75 -31.86 10.33
N GLN A 331 -70.84 -31.67 11.29
CA GLN A 331 -69.52 -31.09 11.02
C GLN A 331 -68.77 -31.96 10.00
N PRO A 332 -68.16 -31.39 8.94
CA PRO A 332 -67.29 -32.16 8.06
C PRO A 332 -66.02 -32.60 8.82
N PRO A 333 -65.39 -33.73 8.45
CA PRO A 333 -64.18 -34.20 9.11
C PRO A 333 -63.01 -33.21 8.90
N PRO A 334 -62.01 -33.19 9.80
CA PRO A 334 -60.85 -32.31 9.65
C PRO A 334 -60.09 -32.63 8.37
N THR A 335 -59.63 -31.57 7.70
CA THR A 335 -58.77 -31.62 6.52
C THR A 335 -57.48 -32.41 6.81
N PRO A 336 -56.99 -33.24 5.87
CA PRO A 336 -55.70 -33.93 6.05
C PRO A 336 -54.55 -32.91 6.15
N PRO A 337 -53.45 -33.22 6.86
CA PRO A 337 -52.31 -32.32 6.96
C PRO A 337 -51.69 -32.10 5.57
N PRO A 338 -51.05 -30.94 5.33
CA PRO A 338 -50.43 -30.63 4.05
C PRO A 338 -49.32 -31.63 3.73
N VAL A 339 -49.33 -32.14 2.50
CA VAL A 339 -48.27 -32.96 1.92
C VAL A 339 -46.96 -32.19 2.02
N THR A 340 -45.97 -32.75 2.70
CA THR A 340 -44.59 -32.23 2.72
C THR A 340 -44.05 -32.18 1.29
N PRO A 341 -43.58 -31.04 0.77
CA PRO A 341 -42.82 -31.04 -0.47
C PRO A 341 -41.54 -31.85 -0.29
N PRO A 342 -41.03 -32.53 -1.34
CA PRO A 342 -39.77 -33.29 -1.23
C PRO A 342 -38.62 -32.35 -0.81
N PRO A 343 -37.60 -32.86 -0.09
CA PRO A 343 -36.46 -32.05 0.29
C PRO A 343 -35.79 -31.45 -0.94
N ALA A 344 -35.41 -30.17 -0.85
CA ALA A 344 -34.62 -29.50 -1.88
C ALA A 344 -33.32 -30.30 -2.15
N PRO A 345 -32.85 -30.36 -3.40
CA PRO A 345 -31.60 -31.04 -3.73
C PRO A 345 -30.44 -30.45 -2.92
N SER A 346 -29.57 -31.32 -2.40
CA SER A 346 -28.36 -30.92 -1.69
C SER A 346 -27.57 -29.89 -2.51
N PRO A 347 -26.98 -28.87 -1.87
CA PRO A 347 -26.14 -27.91 -2.57
C PRO A 347 -24.97 -28.64 -3.25
N PRO A 348 -24.51 -28.18 -4.44
CA PRO A 348 -23.35 -28.77 -5.08
C PRO A 348 -22.13 -28.71 -4.14
N PRO A 349 -21.21 -29.70 -4.20
CA PRO A 349 -20.00 -29.65 -3.40
C PRO A 349 -19.23 -28.36 -3.69
N ALA A 350 -18.63 -27.78 -2.65
CA ALA A 350 -17.82 -26.58 -2.76
C ALA A 350 -16.77 -26.73 -3.89
N PRO A 351 -16.48 -25.67 -4.65
CA PRO A 351 -15.42 -25.72 -5.65
C PRO A 351 -14.12 -26.17 -4.96
N PRO A 352 -13.28 -26.99 -5.62
CA PRO A 352 -12.00 -27.38 -5.05
C PRO A 352 -11.19 -26.11 -4.74
N PRO A 353 -10.36 -26.15 -3.67
CA PRO A 353 -9.50 -25.02 -3.35
C PRO A 353 -8.65 -24.67 -4.59
N PRO A 354 -8.30 -23.39 -4.77
CA PRO A 354 -7.37 -23.00 -5.83
C PRO A 354 -6.11 -23.87 -5.73
N PRO A 355 -5.50 -24.27 -6.87
CA PRO A 355 -4.29 -25.07 -6.83
C PRO A 355 -3.27 -24.38 -5.93
N ALA A 356 -2.69 -25.16 -5.01
CA ALA A 356 -1.60 -24.69 -4.17
C ALA A 356 -0.56 -23.99 -5.06
N SER A 357 -0.10 -22.82 -4.63
CA SER A 357 1.01 -22.15 -5.29
C SER A 357 2.13 -23.16 -5.55
N PRO A 358 2.75 -23.16 -6.74
CA PRO A 358 3.83 -24.09 -7.03
C PRO A 358 4.89 -23.96 -5.94
N PRO A 359 5.45 -25.08 -5.45
CA PRO A 359 6.50 -25.03 -4.44
C PRO A 359 7.66 -24.15 -4.95
N PRO A 360 8.34 -23.41 -4.07
CA PRO A 360 9.55 -22.71 -4.46
C PRO A 360 10.53 -23.69 -5.13
N PRO A 361 11.32 -23.22 -6.12
CA PRO A 361 12.29 -24.08 -6.78
C PRO A 361 13.19 -24.75 -5.73
N PRO A 362 13.59 -26.02 -5.94
CA PRO A 362 14.41 -26.73 -4.98
C PRO A 362 15.69 -25.93 -4.72
N GLU A 363 16.03 -25.76 -3.44
CA GLU A 363 17.32 -25.20 -3.04
C GLU A 363 18.44 -25.97 -3.74
N PRO A 364 19.50 -25.29 -4.19
CA PRO A 364 20.64 -25.96 -4.80
C PRO A 364 21.16 -27.02 -3.84
N VAL A 365 21.26 -28.25 -4.35
CA VAL A 365 21.80 -29.41 -3.65
C VAL A 365 23.16 -29.03 -3.06
N VAL A 366 23.21 -28.84 -1.74
CA VAL A 366 24.47 -28.80 -1.02
C VAL A 366 25.06 -30.20 -1.10
N VAL A 367 26.06 -30.34 -1.97
CA VAL A 367 26.96 -31.49 -1.99
C VAL A 367 27.54 -31.61 -0.58
N PRO A 368 27.44 -32.77 0.09
CA PRO A 368 28.07 -32.95 1.39
C PRO A 368 29.58 -32.92 1.19
N GLN A 369 30.21 -31.79 1.51
CA GLN A 369 31.65 -31.75 1.68
C GLN A 369 31.98 -32.54 2.95
N GLN A 370 32.88 -33.51 2.78
CA GLN A 370 33.42 -34.34 3.84
C GLN A 370 34.02 -33.50 4.98
N PRO A 371 34.03 -34.03 6.21
CA PRO A 371 34.61 -33.34 7.35
C PRO A 371 36.14 -33.30 7.25
N ASP A 372 36.73 -32.42 8.06
CA ASP A 372 38.15 -32.33 8.41
C ASP A 372 38.99 -31.30 7.64
N ASP A 373 39.05 -30.09 8.22
CA ASP A 373 40.28 -29.43 8.69
C ASP A 373 39.97 -27.96 9.05
N GLN A 374 39.05 -27.76 10.00
CA GLN A 374 38.80 -26.44 10.58
C GLN A 374 39.65 -26.22 11.82
N GLU A 375 40.96 -26.08 11.62
CA GLU A 375 41.72 -25.15 12.45
C GLU A 375 41.71 -23.83 11.68
N THR A 376 40.86 -22.90 12.14
CA THR A 376 40.52 -21.72 11.35
C THR A 376 41.77 -20.85 11.15
N GLU A 377 41.97 -20.33 9.94
CA GLU A 377 43.01 -19.32 9.66
C GLU A 377 42.97 -18.15 10.66
N LEU A 378 41.78 -17.86 11.21
CA LEU A 378 41.55 -16.93 12.30
C LEU A 378 42.24 -17.33 13.61
N GLU A 379 42.16 -18.59 14.03
CA GLU A 379 42.86 -19.08 15.23
C GLU A 379 44.39 -19.05 15.03
N ARG A 380 44.88 -19.43 13.85
CA ARG A 380 46.32 -19.31 13.52
C ARG A 380 46.79 -17.85 13.52
N ARG A 381 45.96 -16.92 13.06
CA ARG A 381 46.26 -15.48 13.09
C ARG A 381 46.19 -14.91 14.51
N GLN A 382 45.22 -15.33 15.32
CA GLN A 382 45.12 -14.92 16.72
C GLN A 382 46.32 -15.39 17.53
N HIS A 383 46.72 -16.66 17.37
CA HIS A 383 47.88 -17.20 18.07
C HIS A 383 49.17 -16.47 17.67
N ARG A 384 49.33 -16.10 16.40
CA ARG A 384 50.49 -15.34 15.90
C ARG A 384 50.55 -13.91 16.45
N ILE A 385 49.40 -13.28 16.66
CA ILE A 385 49.31 -11.93 17.26
C ILE A 385 49.69 -11.99 18.74
N GLU A 386 49.29 -13.05 19.43
CA GLU A 386 49.59 -13.24 20.85
C GLU A 386 51.08 -13.50 21.07
N GLU A 387 51.70 -14.31 20.23
CA GLU A 387 53.15 -14.60 20.25
C GLU A 387 54.00 -13.33 20.01
N LEU A 388 53.59 -12.47 19.08
CA LEU A 388 54.25 -11.18 18.81
C LEU A 388 54.09 -10.18 19.97
N ARG A 389 52.98 -10.25 20.71
CA ARG A 389 52.76 -9.42 21.91
C ARG A 389 53.63 -9.86 23.07
N GLU A 390 53.95 -11.15 23.17
CA GLU A 390 54.76 -11.72 24.24
C GLU A 390 56.25 -11.47 24.02
N GLN A 391 56.72 -11.57 22.78
CA GLN A 391 58.08 -11.18 22.39
C GLN A 391 58.37 -9.69 22.65
N ARG A 392 57.36 -8.83 22.60
CA ARG A 392 57.48 -7.40 22.90
C ARG A 392 57.47 -7.06 24.41
N ARG A 393 57.18 -8.03 25.28
CA ARG A 393 57.13 -7.85 26.74
C ARG A 393 58.35 -8.35 27.48
N GLN A 394 59.31 -9.01 26.83
CA GLN A 394 60.59 -9.35 27.45
C GLN A 394 61.54 -8.16 27.32
N PRO A 395 62.03 -7.58 28.44
CA PRO A 395 63.10 -6.59 28.40
C PRO A 395 64.46 -7.30 28.27
N ASP A 396 65.37 -6.71 27.49
CA ASP A 396 66.78 -7.11 27.40
C ASP A 396 67.52 -7.05 28.75
#